data_AF-A0A379TAB8-F1
#
_entry.id   AF-A0A379TAB8-F1
#
_cell.length_a   1.000
_cell.length_b   1.000
_cell.length_c   1.000
_cell.angle_alpha   90.00
_cell.angle_beta   90.00
_cell.angle_gamma   90.00
#
_symmetry.space_group_name_H-M   'P 1'
#
loop_
_entity.id
_entity.type
_entity.pdbx_description
1 polymer ?
#
loop_
_entity_poly.entity_id
_entity_poly.type
_entity_poly.pdbx_seq_one_letter_code
_entity_poly.pdbx_strand_id
1 'polypeptide(L)'
;MSDSNSRLVYSTETGRIEEPKTALVRPKGDGIVRIQHQTSGRKGKGVCLITGIEMDDPGLIKLAAELKKKCGCGGAVKDGVIEIQGDKRDLIKSLLEAKGMKVKLAGG
;
A
#
# COMPACT_ATOMS: atom_id res chain seq x y z
N MET A 1 -33.53 -17.46 54.71
CA MET A 1 -32.41 -17.68 55.66
C MET A 1 -31.41 -18.58 54.99
N SER A 2 -30.12 -18.27 55.21
CA SER A 2 -28.92 -19.05 54.84
C SER A 2 -28.25 -18.70 53.51
N ASP A 3 -27.39 -17.68 53.58
CA ASP A 3 -26.21 -17.42 52.74
C ASP A 3 -25.41 -18.67 52.36
N SER A 4 -24.80 -18.65 51.17
CA SER A 4 -23.43 -19.13 50.93
C SER A 4 -22.93 -18.71 49.56
N ASN A 5 -22.44 -17.47 49.52
CA ASN A 5 -21.18 -17.03 48.93
C ASN A 5 -20.27 -18.13 48.30
N SER A 6 -20.69 -18.76 47.20
CA SER A 6 -19.78 -19.48 46.32
C SER A 6 -19.31 -18.52 45.24
N ARG A 7 -18.31 -17.73 45.64
CA ARG A 7 -17.33 -17.12 44.73
C ARG A 7 -16.85 -18.24 43.80
N LEU A 8 -17.46 -18.33 42.62
CA LEU A 8 -16.98 -19.19 41.56
C LEU A 8 -15.71 -18.54 41.00
N VAL A 9 -14.62 -18.76 41.72
CA VAL A 9 -13.27 -18.43 41.30
C VAL A 9 -12.91 -19.46 40.25
N TYR A 10 -12.93 -19.04 38.99
CA TYR A 10 -12.13 -19.70 37.96
C TYR A 10 -10.87 -18.86 37.75
N SER A 11 -9.81 -19.24 38.48
CA SER A 11 -8.45 -19.00 38.01
C SER A 11 -8.20 -19.96 36.86
N THR A 12 -8.07 -19.43 35.65
CA THR A 12 -7.29 -20.08 34.59
C THR A 12 -6.18 -19.12 34.20
N GLU A 13 -4.99 -19.48 34.66
CA GLU A 13 -3.68 -18.83 34.52
C GLU A 13 -3.13 -18.96 33.09
N THR A 14 -3.87 -18.57 32.07
CA THR A 14 -3.39 -18.74 30.69
C THR A 14 -3.67 -17.53 29.84
N GLY A 15 -2.62 -16.72 29.70
CA GLY A 15 -2.20 -16.10 28.44
C GLY A 15 -3.29 -15.41 27.64
N ARG A 16 -3.35 -14.08 27.76
CA ARG A 16 -3.87 -13.29 26.65
C ARG A 16 -2.84 -13.38 25.52
N ILE A 17 -2.98 -14.44 24.73
CA ILE A 17 -2.31 -14.63 23.45
C ILE A 17 -2.64 -13.37 22.64
N GLU A 18 -1.63 -12.58 22.32
CA GLU A 18 -1.77 -11.52 21.32
C GLU A 18 -2.31 -12.18 20.07
N GLU A 19 -3.52 -11.79 19.65
CA GLU A 19 -4.03 -12.16 18.34
C GLU A 19 -2.94 -11.77 17.34
N PRO A 20 -2.30 -12.72 16.63
CA PRO A 20 -1.43 -12.34 15.55
C PRO A 20 -2.36 -11.67 14.55
N LYS A 21 -2.26 -10.34 14.44
CA LYS A 21 -2.89 -9.54 13.40
C LYS A 21 -2.69 -10.32 12.12
N THR A 22 -3.76 -10.92 11.62
CA THR A 22 -3.77 -11.61 10.35
C THR A 22 -3.27 -10.57 9.35
N ALA A 23 -2.00 -10.72 8.96
CA ALA A 23 -1.45 -9.98 7.85
C ALA A 23 -2.36 -10.37 6.69
N LEU A 24 -3.08 -9.39 6.16
CA LEU A 24 -3.88 -9.56 4.95
C LEU A 24 -2.92 -10.07 3.88
N VAL A 25 -2.89 -11.39 3.67
CA VAL A 25 -2.03 -12.01 2.66
C VAL A 25 -2.63 -11.64 1.33
N ARG A 26 -2.15 -10.51 0.78
CA ARG A 26 -2.44 -10.11 -0.59
C ARG A 26 -1.88 -11.24 -1.48
N PRO A 27 -2.66 -11.76 -2.44
CA PRO A 27 -2.19 -12.83 -3.30
C PRO A 27 -0.91 -12.38 -4.00
N LYS A 28 0.12 -13.23 -3.97
CA LYS A 28 1.39 -13.05 -4.69
C LYS A 28 1.11 -12.82 -6.17
N GLY A 29 1.00 -11.56 -6.58
CA GLY A 29 1.22 -11.10 -7.93
C GLY A 29 2.69 -11.13 -8.30
N ASP A 30 2.96 -10.78 -9.56
CA ASP A 30 4.28 -10.91 -10.18
C ASP A 30 5.35 -9.91 -9.67
N GLY A 31 5.06 -9.06 -8.67
CA GLY A 31 5.94 -7.96 -8.29
C GLY A 31 6.19 -6.94 -9.42
N ILE A 32 5.27 -6.90 -10.40
CA ILE A 32 5.37 -6.03 -11.58
C ILE A 32 4.55 -4.78 -11.34
N VAL A 33 5.26 -3.66 -11.18
CA VAL A 33 4.68 -2.33 -11.06
C VAL A 33 4.25 -1.83 -12.43
N ARG A 34 2.95 -1.60 -12.62
CA ARG A 34 2.39 -1.07 -13.86
C ARG A 34 2.11 0.42 -13.71
N ILE A 35 2.73 1.24 -14.55
CA ILE A 35 2.51 2.69 -14.58
C ILE A 35 1.54 2.99 -15.72
N GLN A 36 0.32 3.39 -15.40
CA GLN A 36 -0.67 3.82 -16.36
C GLN A 36 -0.73 5.35 -16.40
N HIS A 37 -0.58 5.93 -17.59
CA HIS A 37 -0.76 7.37 -17.77
C HIS A 37 -2.19 7.64 -18.22
N GLN A 38 -2.92 8.46 -17.46
CA GLN A 38 -4.28 8.88 -17.79
C GLN A 38 -4.32 10.38 -18.05
N THR A 39 -4.57 10.75 -19.30
CA THR A 39 -4.69 12.14 -19.78
C THR A 39 -6.11 12.52 -20.19
N SER A 40 -7.01 11.53 -20.35
CA SER A 40 -8.34 11.72 -20.92
C SER A 40 -9.18 12.68 -20.07
N GLY A 41 -9.65 13.77 -20.71
CA GLY A 41 -10.53 14.78 -20.10
C GLY A 41 -9.84 15.89 -19.30
N ARG A 42 -8.50 15.92 -19.18
CA ARG A 42 -7.78 16.82 -18.24
C ARG A 42 -6.84 17.85 -18.87
N LYS A 43 -7.17 18.42 -20.05
CA LYS A 43 -6.47 19.57 -20.67
C LYS A 43 -4.92 19.53 -20.55
N GLY A 44 -4.31 18.36 -20.79
CA GLY A 44 -2.85 18.17 -20.74
C GLY A 44 -2.22 17.90 -19.37
N LYS A 45 -2.95 18.04 -18.25
CA LYS A 45 -2.48 17.60 -16.93
C LYS A 45 -2.84 16.12 -16.70
N GLY A 46 -1.96 15.25 -17.18
CA GLY A 46 -2.06 13.81 -16.94
C GLY A 46 -1.77 13.41 -15.49
N VAL A 47 -2.28 12.24 -15.11
CA VAL A 47 -1.95 11.56 -13.86
C VAL A 47 -1.36 10.19 -14.16
N CYS A 48 -0.34 9.81 -13.42
CA CYS A 48 0.25 8.48 -13.45
C CYS A 48 -0.34 7.63 -12.31
N LEU A 49 -1.01 6.56 -12.68
CA LEU A 49 -1.54 5.55 -11.78
C LEU A 49 -0.54 4.40 -11.70
N ILE A 50 -0.01 4.14 -10.52
CA ILE A 50 0.98 3.10 -10.28
C ILE A 50 0.29 1.96 -9.55
N THR A 51 0.14 0.83 -10.22
CA THR A 51 -0.58 -0.36 -9.74
C THR A 51 0.38 -1.56 -9.67
N GLY A 52 0.00 -2.63 -8.95
CA GLY A 52 0.82 -3.84 -8.85
C GLY A 52 1.98 -3.75 -7.87
N ILE A 53 1.90 -2.84 -6.89
CA ILE A 53 2.84 -2.78 -5.77
C ILE A 53 2.32 -3.70 -4.67
N GLU A 54 2.97 -4.84 -4.52
CA GLU A 54 2.69 -5.82 -3.48
C GLU A 54 3.54 -5.56 -2.26
N MET A 55 3.18 -4.50 -1.56
CA MET A 55 3.76 -4.20 -0.27
C MET A 55 2.65 -3.95 0.74
N ASP A 56 3.01 -4.09 2.01
CA ASP A 56 2.16 -3.69 3.12
C ASP A 56 1.79 -2.21 3.00
N ASP A 57 0.62 -1.84 3.54
CA ASP A 57 0.16 -0.45 3.63
C ASP A 57 1.24 0.54 4.12
N PRO A 58 2.03 0.26 5.18
CA PRO A 58 3.14 1.12 5.57
C PRO A 58 4.26 1.20 4.52
N GLY A 59 4.53 0.12 3.78
CA GLY A 59 5.48 0.12 2.68
C GLY A 59 5.01 1.02 1.54
N LEU A 60 3.74 0.87 1.13
CA LEU A 60 3.10 1.66 0.08
C LEU A 60 3.14 3.16 0.39
N ILE A 61 2.82 3.54 1.63
CA ILE A 61 2.88 4.94 2.07
C ILE A 61 4.30 5.49 2.01
N LYS A 62 5.31 4.72 2.45
CA LYS A 62 6.73 5.12 2.36
C LYS A 62 7.18 5.29 0.91
N LEU A 63 6.85 4.35 0.04
CA LEU A 63 7.20 4.41 -1.39
C LEU A 63 6.50 5.59 -2.06
N ALA A 64 5.22 5.83 -1.76
CA ALA A 64 4.51 7.00 -2.25
C ALA A 64 5.12 8.30 -1.73
N ALA A 65 5.53 8.37 -0.46
CA ALA A 65 6.19 9.54 0.10
C ALA A 65 7.54 9.83 -0.59
N GLU A 66 8.35 8.80 -0.85
CA GLU A 66 9.60 8.94 -1.58
C GLU A 66 9.38 9.36 -3.04
N LEU A 67 8.42 8.75 -3.73
CA LEU A 67 8.09 9.09 -5.11
C LEU A 67 7.58 10.53 -5.20
N LYS A 68 6.75 10.98 -4.26
CA LYS A 68 6.32 12.40 -4.16
C LYS A 68 7.50 13.33 -3.92
N LYS A 69 8.41 13.00 -3.01
CA LYS A 69 9.61 13.81 -2.69
C LYS A 69 10.53 13.95 -3.90
N LYS A 70 10.74 12.86 -4.65
CA LYS A 70 11.60 12.88 -5.85
C LYS A 70 10.92 13.51 -7.06
N CYS A 71 9.63 13.28 -7.25
CA CYS A 71 8.89 13.88 -8.37
C CYS A 71 8.58 15.35 -8.12
N GLY A 72 8.59 15.84 -6.87
CA GLY A 72 8.16 17.20 -6.53
C GLY A 72 6.71 17.48 -6.93
N CYS A 73 5.91 16.41 -7.07
CA CYS A 73 4.55 16.44 -7.56
C CYS A 73 3.59 15.96 -6.47
N GLY A 74 2.38 16.50 -6.46
CA GLY A 74 1.30 16.00 -5.62
C GLY A 74 0.94 14.57 -5.99
N GLY A 75 0.56 13.78 -4.99
CA GLY A 75 0.12 12.41 -5.19
C GLY A 75 -0.55 11.84 -3.95
N ALA A 76 -1.36 10.80 -4.14
CA ALA A 76 -2.10 10.12 -3.10
C ALA A 76 -1.95 8.60 -3.26
N VAL A 77 -2.09 7.87 -2.15
CA VAL A 77 -2.28 6.42 -2.19
C VAL A 77 -3.76 6.18 -1.97
N LYS A 78 -4.39 5.47 -2.90
CA LYS A 78 -5.81 5.14 -2.85
C LYS A 78 -5.98 3.66 -3.16
N ASP A 79 -6.57 2.91 -2.23
CA ASP A 79 -6.88 1.49 -2.40
C ASP A 79 -5.67 0.63 -2.85
N GLY A 80 -4.47 0.95 -2.35
CA GLY A 80 -3.23 0.25 -2.73
C GLY A 80 -2.61 0.68 -4.07
N VAL A 81 -3.17 1.71 -4.71
CA VAL A 81 -2.68 2.33 -5.94
C VAL A 81 -2.06 3.68 -5.60
N ILE A 82 -0.89 3.98 -6.18
CA ILE A 82 -0.25 5.30 -6.02
C ILE A 82 -0.61 6.15 -7.22
N GLU A 83 -1.30 7.26 -6.97
CA GLU A 83 -1.60 8.27 -7.99
C GLU A 83 -0.59 9.42 -7.88
N ILE A 84 0.08 9.74 -8.97
CA ILE A 84 1.04 10.86 -9.05
C ILE A 84 0.57 11.82 -10.12
N GLN A 85 0.53 13.12 -9.80
CA GLN A 85 0.23 14.15 -10.77
C GLN A 85 1.43 14.41 -11.69
N GLY A 86 1.15 14.52 -12.99
CA GLY A 86 2.14 14.85 -14.01
C GLY A 86 2.60 13.66 -14.84
N ASP A 87 3.11 13.97 -16.02
CA ASP A 87 3.66 12.99 -16.98
C ASP A 87 5.16 12.79 -16.73
N LYS A 88 5.48 12.21 -15.57
CA LYS A 88 6.87 11.89 -15.19
C LYS A 88 7.12 10.38 -15.28
N ARG A 89 6.56 9.73 -16.31
CA ARG A 89 6.65 8.27 -16.49
C ARG A 89 8.09 7.75 -16.50
N ASP A 90 9.01 8.47 -17.15
CA ASP A 90 10.41 8.08 -17.26
C ASP A 90 11.15 8.20 -15.92
N LEU A 91 10.89 9.27 -15.17
CA LEU A 91 11.42 9.44 -13.81
C LEU A 91 10.90 8.35 -12.87
N ILE A 92 9.58 8.10 -12.87
CA ILE A 92 8.97 7.08 -12.02
C ILE A 92 9.53 5.70 -12.38
N LYS A 93 9.64 5.38 -13.67
CA LYS A 93 10.25 4.14 -14.15
C LYS A 93 11.68 3.98 -13.63
N SER A 94 12.55 4.95 -13.85
CA SER A 94 13.94 4.89 -13.39
C SER A 94 14.06 4.75 -11.87
N LEU A 95 13.16 5.39 -11.10
CA LEU A 95 13.17 5.30 -9.63
C LEU A 95 12.73 3.93 -9.11
N LEU A 96 11.75 3.32 -9.77
CA LEU A 96 11.27 1.99 -9.42
C LEU A 96 12.27 0.91 -9.88
N GLU A 97 12.88 1.07 -11.06
CA GLU A 97 13.94 0.19 -11.55
C GLU A 97 15.20 0.27 -10.67
N ALA A 98 15.59 1.47 -10.23
CA ALA A 98 16.70 1.64 -9.28
C ALA A 98 16.46 0.99 -7.92
N LYS A 99 15.19 0.74 -7.56
CA LYS A 99 14.79 0.00 -6.35
C LYS A 99 14.70 -1.52 -6.60
N GLY A 100 15.01 -1.99 -7.81
CA GLY A 100 14.95 -3.40 -8.18
C GLY A 100 13.54 -3.91 -8.49
N MET A 101 12.56 -3.03 -8.66
CA MET A 101 11.20 -3.42 -9.04
C MET A 101 11.09 -3.53 -10.56
N LYS A 102 10.34 -4.54 -11.03
CA LYS A 102 10.04 -4.68 -12.46
C LYS A 102 8.93 -3.71 -12.83
N VAL A 103 9.22 -2.76 -13.71
CA VAL A 103 8.24 -1.77 -14.16
C VAL A 103 7.74 -2.12 -15.56
N LYS A 104 6.43 -2.06 -15.77
CA LYS A 104 5.81 -2.03 -17.10
C LYS A 104 5.07 -0.71 -17.29
N LEU A 105 5.33 -0.04 -18.40
CA LEU A 105 4.51 1.09 -18.83
C LEU A 105 3.21 0.52 -19.42
N ALA A 106 2.08 0.90 -18.85
CA ALA A 106 0.75 0.52 -19.29
C ALA A 106 0.09 1.73 -19.97
N GLY A 107 -0.49 1.54 -21.14
CA GLY A 107 -1.05 2.62 -21.96
C GLY A 107 -0.17 2.91 -23.18
N GLY A 108 -0.74 2.63 -24.35
CA GLY A 108 -0.28 3.15 -25.65
C GLY A 108 -1.19 4.28 -26.08
#